data_AF-A0A1S3EEA0-F1
#
_entry.id   AF-A0A1S3EEA0-F1
#
_cell.length_a   1.000
_cell.length_b   1.000
_cell.length_c   1.000
_cell.angle_alpha   90.00
_cell.angle_beta   90.00
_cell.angle_gamma   90.00
#
_symmetry.space_group_name_H-M   'P 1'
#
loop_
_entity.id
_entity.type
_entity.pdbx_description
1 polymer ?
#
loop_
_entity_poly.entity_id
_entity_poly.type
_entity_poly.pdbx_seq_one_letter_code
_entity_poly.pdbx_strand_id
1 'polypeptide(L)'
;MLMGDMLRLVLGFCVLSSIVLTSSAQTCKNQTFSNKVFTTCRDLPQLTSYLHWTYEESSGKLDIAFRHAGITSTNRWVAWAINPNNNLDPAMIGAQALVAIPQSSGTPKVYTSNIVSTTTQLQEGKISYPVSGLSATYHNNEVTIFATLTLSNGTTSLVHVWQDGFLSSSDSTPQEHSHESSHQNSKEVLDLVSGTSQVSSGIGSRQRRRNTHGILNAISWGILMPTGAVIARYLKVFKSADPAWFYLHIICQVSAYIVGLSGFGTGFEAMGDYVGDRYKDWKHVYIGIIGALGGIAVFLEAYTWIIVLKRKKTENKTSHAVNGTNGYGSNL
;
A
#
# COMPACT_ATOMS: atom_id res chain seq x y z
N MET A 1 10.45 -7.12 -41.96
CA MET A 1 10.83 -8.36 -41.26
C MET A 1 11.75 -8.00 -40.08
N LEU A 2 11.22 -7.27 -39.08
CA LEU A 2 12.03 -6.78 -37.94
C LEU A 2 11.21 -6.66 -36.63
N MET A 3 9.89 -6.43 -36.69
CA MET A 3 9.07 -6.23 -35.49
C MET A 3 8.58 -7.54 -34.84
N GLY A 4 8.28 -8.56 -35.65
CA GLY A 4 7.74 -9.85 -35.17
C GLY A 4 8.75 -10.68 -34.38
N ASP A 5 10.02 -10.66 -34.78
CA ASP A 5 11.08 -11.43 -34.11
C ASP A 5 11.52 -10.77 -32.81
N MET A 6 11.51 -9.43 -32.74
CA MET A 6 11.75 -8.69 -31.49
C MET A 6 10.64 -8.91 -30.46
N LEU A 7 9.38 -8.99 -30.89
CA LEU A 7 8.26 -9.27 -29.98
C LEU A 7 8.34 -10.68 -29.37
N ARG A 8 8.78 -11.68 -30.16
CA ARG A 8 8.99 -13.05 -29.70
C ARG A 8 10.18 -13.17 -28.73
N LEU A 9 11.24 -12.41 -28.96
CA LEU A 9 12.39 -12.32 -28.05
C LEU A 9 12.01 -11.65 -26.72
N VAL A 10 11.23 -10.57 -26.75
CA VAL A 10 10.74 -9.89 -25.53
C VAL A 10 9.79 -10.77 -24.74
N LEU A 11 8.82 -11.42 -25.40
CA LEU A 11 7.91 -12.38 -24.75
C LEU A 11 8.67 -13.57 -24.17
N GLY A 12 9.68 -14.08 -24.90
CA GLY A 12 10.56 -15.13 -24.42
C GLY A 12 11.36 -14.72 -23.17
N PHE A 13 11.89 -13.49 -23.14
CA PHE A 13 12.63 -12.96 -21.99
C PHE A 13 11.72 -12.72 -20.77
N CYS A 14 10.48 -12.26 -20.98
CA CYS A 14 9.48 -12.14 -19.92
C CYS A 14 9.08 -13.50 -19.30
N VAL A 15 8.93 -14.53 -20.13
CA VAL A 15 8.62 -15.89 -19.65
C VAL A 15 9.82 -16.52 -18.94
N LEU A 16 11.04 -16.34 -19.46
CA LEU A 16 12.26 -16.86 -18.82
C LEU A 16 12.56 -16.16 -17.48
N SER A 17 12.30 -14.85 -17.38
CA SER A 17 12.37 -14.09 -16.12
C SER A 17 11.34 -14.53 -15.09
N SER A 18 10.27 -15.21 -15.49
CA SER A 18 9.21 -15.70 -14.59
C SER A 18 9.53 -17.08 -14.00
N ILE A 19 10.51 -17.81 -14.57
CA ILE A 19 10.78 -19.23 -14.24
C ILE A 19 11.97 -19.38 -13.28
N VAL A 20 12.85 -18.38 -13.15
CA VAL A 20 14.02 -18.45 -12.27
C VAL A 20 13.75 -17.78 -10.93
N LEU A 21 12.91 -18.39 -10.10
CA LEU A 21 12.84 -18.17 -8.64
C LEU A 21 12.11 -19.35 -7.99
N THR A 22 12.61 -20.57 -8.16
CA THR A 22 12.32 -21.63 -7.19
C THR A 22 13.12 -21.33 -5.93
N SER A 23 12.58 -20.45 -5.08
CA SER A 23 13.06 -20.31 -3.71
C SER A 23 12.72 -21.59 -2.97
N SER A 24 13.71 -22.20 -2.33
CA SER A 24 13.46 -23.20 -1.29
C SER A 24 12.93 -22.49 -0.05
N ALA A 25 11.68 -22.01 -0.11
CA ALA A 25 11.04 -21.39 1.04
C ALA A 25 10.86 -22.47 2.12
N GLN A 26 11.52 -22.28 3.27
CA GLN A 26 11.22 -23.06 4.46
C GLN A 26 9.83 -22.64 4.94
N THR A 27 8.91 -23.58 5.01
CA THR A 27 7.60 -23.36 5.64
C THR A 27 7.68 -23.69 7.12
N CYS A 28 6.84 -23.07 7.93
CA CYS A 28 6.76 -23.34 9.37
C CYS A 28 6.54 -24.84 9.65
N LYS A 29 5.80 -25.54 8.78
CA LYS A 29 5.51 -26.98 8.96
C LYS A 29 6.74 -27.88 8.91
N ASN A 30 7.80 -27.45 8.21
CA ASN A 30 9.05 -28.21 8.12
C ASN A 30 10.01 -27.89 9.26
N GLN A 31 9.64 -27.01 10.18
CA GLN A 31 10.47 -26.57 11.27
C GLN A 31 10.19 -27.39 12.53
N THR A 32 11.25 -27.86 13.18
CA THR A 32 11.16 -28.64 14.42
C THR A 32 11.97 -27.98 15.53
N PHE A 33 11.54 -28.16 16.77
CA PHE A 33 12.25 -27.69 17.95
C PHE A 33 12.69 -28.89 18.78
N SER A 34 13.91 -28.84 19.34
CA SER A 34 14.51 -30.00 20.01
C SER A 34 13.71 -30.50 21.21
N ASN A 35 13.05 -29.59 21.95
CA ASN A 35 12.36 -29.90 23.22
C ASN A 35 10.93 -29.34 23.30
N LYS A 36 10.36 -28.87 22.19
CA LYS A 36 9.02 -28.27 22.16
C LYS A 36 8.24 -28.72 20.93
N VAL A 37 6.95 -28.95 21.10
CA VAL A 37 6.02 -29.26 20.00
C VAL A 37 4.88 -28.27 20.08
N PHE A 38 4.58 -27.63 18.96
CA PHE A 38 3.50 -26.66 18.84
C PHE A 38 2.37 -27.25 17.99
N THR A 39 1.13 -27.02 18.41
CA THR A 39 -0.06 -27.54 17.70
C THR A 39 -0.31 -26.80 16.39
N THR A 40 0.00 -25.51 16.35
CA THR A 40 -0.31 -24.63 15.23
C THR A 40 0.95 -23.87 14.81
N CYS A 41 1.10 -23.63 13.52
CA CYS A 41 2.14 -22.77 12.99
C CYS A 41 1.62 -21.92 11.84
N ARG A 42 2.27 -20.77 11.63
CA ARG A 42 1.95 -19.85 10.56
C ARG A 42 3.20 -19.21 9.97
N ASP A 43 3.26 -19.20 8.65
CA ASP A 43 4.20 -18.39 7.88
C ASP A 43 3.70 -16.94 7.87
N LEU A 44 4.48 -16.01 8.42
CA LEU A 44 4.08 -14.60 8.48
C LEU A 44 4.42 -13.92 7.14
N PRO A 45 3.59 -12.99 6.66
CA PRO A 45 3.71 -12.43 5.31
C PRO A 45 4.93 -11.52 5.12
N GLN A 46 5.57 -11.09 6.21
CA GLN A 46 6.65 -10.11 6.19
C GLN A 46 7.82 -10.57 7.05
N LEU A 47 9.01 -10.08 6.71
CA LEU A 47 10.27 -10.27 7.47
C LEU A 47 10.74 -11.73 7.58
N THR A 48 10.38 -12.64 6.67
CA THR A 48 10.82 -14.06 6.74
C THR A 48 10.64 -14.63 8.15
N SER A 49 9.47 -14.37 8.72
CA SER A 49 9.13 -14.68 10.11
C SER A 49 8.09 -15.79 10.19
N TYR A 50 8.12 -16.55 11.27
CA TYR A 50 7.26 -17.69 11.50
C TYR A 50 6.78 -17.66 12.94
N LEU A 51 5.50 -17.95 13.16
CA LEU A 51 4.95 -18.09 14.49
C LEU A 51 4.46 -19.52 14.70
N HIS A 52 4.91 -20.14 15.78
CA HIS A 52 4.43 -21.43 16.25
C HIS A 52 3.79 -21.24 17.61
N TRP A 53 2.66 -21.89 17.85
CA TRP A 53 2.01 -21.80 19.16
C TRP A 53 1.14 -23.01 19.51
N THR A 54 0.89 -23.13 20.80
CA THR A 54 -0.13 -23.99 21.39
C THR A 54 -0.96 -23.13 22.33
N TYR A 55 -2.26 -23.09 22.10
CA TYR A 55 -3.20 -22.30 22.89
C TYR A 55 -4.18 -23.18 23.63
N GLU A 56 -4.31 -22.97 24.93
CA GLU A 56 -5.28 -23.64 25.80
C GLU A 56 -6.33 -22.60 26.24
N GLU A 57 -7.51 -22.67 25.65
CA GLU A 57 -8.59 -21.67 25.84
C GLU A 57 -9.11 -21.64 27.28
N SER A 58 -9.20 -22.79 27.95
CA SER A 58 -9.68 -22.93 29.33
C SER A 58 -8.83 -22.18 30.35
N SER A 59 -7.51 -22.13 30.13
CA SER A 59 -6.57 -21.49 31.05
C SER A 59 -5.97 -20.18 30.50
N GLY A 60 -6.31 -19.81 29.26
CA GLY A 60 -5.69 -18.69 28.54
C GLY A 60 -4.20 -18.88 28.26
N LYS A 61 -3.66 -20.10 28.37
CA LYS A 61 -2.23 -20.35 28.29
C LYS A 61 -1.81 -20.42 26.83
N LEU A 62 -0.90 -19.52 26.44
CA LEU A 62 -0.36 -19.42 25.10
C LEU A 62 1.15 -19.70 25.15
N ASP A 63 1.58 -20.88 24.70
CA ASP A 63 3.00 -21.18 24.51
C ASP A 63 3.39 -20.87 23.06
N ILE A 64 4.46 -20.12 22.86
CA ILE A 64 4.90 -19.66 21.53
C ILE A 64 6.36 -19.96 21.24
N ALA A 65 6.65 -20.05 19.93
CA ALA A 65 7.97 -19.82 19.37
C ALA A 65 7.85 -18.88 18.15
N PHE A 66 8.38 -17.67 18.28
CA PHE A 66 8.51 -16.73 17.18
C PHE A 66 9.90 -16.85 16.56
N ARG A 67 9.99 -17.15 15.27
CA ARG A 67 11.24 -17.25 14.52
C ARG A 67 11.35 -16.11 13.52
N HIS A 68 12.54 -15.56 13.38
CA HIS A 68 12.84 -14.54 12.40
C HIS A 68 14.24 -14.77 11.81
N ALA A 69 14.28 -15.03 10.50
CA ALA A 69 15.51 -15.30 9.76
C ALA A 69 16.06 -14.02 9.11
N GLY A 70 17.33 -14.08 8.68
CA GLY A 70 17.99 -12.94 8.02
C GLY A 70 18.66 -11.97 9.00
N ILE A 71 18.86 -12.39 10.24
CA ILE A 71 19.64 -11.64 11.23
C ILE A 71 21.10 -12.06 11.10
N THR A 72 21.88 -11.32 10.33
CA THR A 72 23.27 -11.68 9.99
C THR A 72 24.30 -11.15 11.00
N SER A 73 23.88 -10.35 11.98
CA SER A 73 24.76 -9.67 12.90
C SER A 73 24.13 -9.56 14.30
N THR A 74 24.99 -9.46 15.31
CA THR A 74 24.60 -9.32 16.73
C THR A 74 24.31 -7.88 17.14
N ASN A 75 24.50 -6.90 16.25
CA ASN A 75 24.13 -5.50 16.47
C ASN A 75 22.66 -5.22 16.11
N ARG A 76 21.79 -6.21 16.26
CA ARG A 76 20.37 -6.13 15.92
C ARG A 76 19.50 -6.54 17.09
N TRP A 77 18.27 -6.06 17.11
CA TRP A 77 17.23 -6.55 17.99
C TRP A 77 16.12 -7.18 17.16
N VAL A 78 15.42 -8.14 17.76
CA VAL A 78 14.24 -8.80 17.20
C VAL A 78 13.16 -8.76 18.27
N ALA A 79 11.94 -8.42 17.89
CA ALA A 79 10.83 -8.36 18.82
C ALA A 79 9.55 -8.94 18.22
N TRP A 80 8.78 -9.59 19.08
CA TRP A 80 7.40 -9.99 18.82
C TRP A 80 6.53 -9.43 19.94
N ALA A 81 5.39 -8.83 19.61
CA ALA A 81 4.55 -8.15 20.59
C ALA A 81 3.07 -8.41 20.36
N ILE A 82 2.30 -8.36 21.45
CA ILE A 82 0.83 -8.41 21.46
C ILE A 82 0.32 -7.01 21.80
N ASN A 83 -0.69 -6.51 21.07
CA ASN A 83 -1.43 -5.32 21.48
C ASN A 83 -2.63 -5.71 22.35
N PRO A 84 -2.62 -5.45 23.67
CA PRO A 84 -3.71 -5.84 24.56
C PRO A 84 -5.04 -5.17 24.25
N ASN A 85 -5.03 -4.01 23.58
CA ASN A 85 -6.24 -3.31 23.17
C ASN A 85 -6.85 -3.89 21.89
N ASN A 86 -6.22 -4.91 21.30
CA ASN A 86 -6.63 -5.54 20.05
C ASN A 86 -6.81 -4.54 18.89
N ASN A 87 -6.05 -3.43 18.91
CA ASN A 87 -6.12 -2.39 17.90
C ASN A 87 -5.06 -2.65 16.82
N LEU A 88 -5.47 -2.70 15.54
CA LEU A 88 -4.54 -2.88 14.41
C LEU A 88 -4.00 -1.55 13.85
N ASP A 89 -4.63 -0.43 14.19
CA ASP A 89 -4.25 0.91 13.72
C ASP A 89 -4.51 1.98 14.81
N PRO A 90 -3.49 2.34 15.60
CA PRO A 90 -2.10 1.85 15.57
C PRO A 90 -1.92 0.49 16.28
N ALA A 91 -1.23 -0.46 15.63
CA ALA A 91 -0.89 -1.75 16.25
C ALA A 91 0.30 -1.71 17.20
N MET A 92 1.27 -0.83 16.94
CA MET A 92 2.51 -0.73 17.72
C MET A 92 2.30 -0.02 19.06
N ILE A 93 1.56 1.08 19.08
CA ILE A 93 1.34 1.88 20.28
C ILE A 93 0.45 1.09 21.25
N GLY A 94 0.93 0.91 22.48
CA GLY A 94 0.30 0.08 23.50
C GLY A 94 0.66 -1.40 23.43
N ALA A 95 1.49 -1.83 22.47
CA ALA A 95 1.91 -3.21 22.36
C ALA A 95 2.92 -3.60 23.44
N GLN A 96 2.89 -4.87 23.81
CA GLN A 96 3.75 -5.47 24.83
C GLN A 96 4.65 -6.50 24.17
N ALA A 97 5.94 -6.20 24.16
CA ALA A 97 6.94 -6.90 23.38
C ALA A 97 7.75 -7.89 24.21
N LEU A 98 8.08 -9.00 23.56
CA LEU A 98 9.18 -9.88 23.90
C LEU A 98 10.34 -9.51 23.00
N VAL A 99 11.46 -9.11 23.58
CA VAL A 99 12.62 -8.59 22.86
C VAL A 99 13.77 -9.56 23.03
N ALA A 100 14.46 -9.84 21.92
CA ALA A 100 15.68 -10.63 21.88
C ALA A 100 16.79 -9.83 21.19
N ILE A 101 17.95 -9.80 21.83
CA ILE A 101 19.18 -9.17 21.31
C ILE A 101 20.24 -10.27 21.21
N PRO A 102 20.61 -10.72 20.00
CA PRO A 102 21.68 -11.68 19.82
C PRO A 102 23.00 -11.16 20.40
N GLN A 103 23.79 -12.04 21.01
CA GLN A 103 25.06 -11.69 21.62
C GLN A 103 26.19 -12.53 21.02
N SER A 104 27.41 -11.99 21.06
CA SER A 104 28.63 -12.73 20.66
C SER A 104 28.92 -13.93 21.58
N SER A 105 28.36 -13.95 22.80
CA SER A 105 28.42 -15.06 23.74
C SER A 105 27.63 -16.31 23.27
N GLY A 106 26.81 -16.18 22.23
CA GLY A 106 25.98 -17.25 21.68
C GLY A 106 24.57 -17.36 22.29
N THR A 107 24.35 -16.80 23.49
CA THR A 107 23.01 -16.75 24.11
C THR A 107 22.43 -15.33 24.01
N PRO A 108 21.30 -15.12 23.31
CA PRO A 108 20.68 -13.80 23.23
C PRO A 108 20.22 -13.26 24.59
N LYS A 109 20.34 -11.95 24.80
CA LYS A 109 19.63 -11.26 25.89
C LYS A 109 18.14 -11.25 25.57
N VAL A 110 17.30 -11.67 26.50
CA VAL A 110 15.84 -11.62 26.36
C VAL A 110 15.19 -10.87 27.51
N TYR A 111 14.15 -10.10 27.21
CA TYR A 111 13.38 -9.37 28.20
C TYR A 111 12.04 -8.94 27.62
N THR A 112 11.17 -8.42 28.49
CA THR A 112 9.89 -7.83 28.09
C THR A 112 9.98 -6.32 28.02
N SER A 113 9.21 -5.69 27.15
CA SER A 113 9.15 -4.22 27.02
C SER A 113 7.72 -3.76 26.74
N ASN A 114 7.35 -2.61 27.29
CA ASN A 114 6.05 -1.98 27.05
C ASN A 114 6.21 -0.79 26.09
N ILE A 115 5.53 -0.85 24.94
CA ILE A 115 5.64 0.16 23.87
C ILE A 115 4.56 1.22 24.07
N VAL A 116 4.92 2.33 24.72
CA VAL A 116 3.98 3.42 25.02
C VAL A 116 3.91 4.44 23.87
N SER A 117 4.98 4.57 23.08
CA SER A 117 5.07 5.51 21.97
C SER A 117 5.92 4.97 20.82
N THR A 118 5.90 5.66 19.68
CA THR A 118 6.74 5.35 18.51
C THR A 118 8.22 5.64 18.74
N THR A 119 8.58 6.44 19.74
CA THR A 119 9.95 6.81 20.09
C THR A 119 10.58 5.87 21.12
N THR A 120 10.08 4.64 21.22
CA THR A 120 10.58 3.64 22.17
C THR A 120 12.01 3.21 21.82
N GLN A 121 12.81 2.89 22.83
CA GLN A 121 14.09 2.18 22.66
C GLN A 121 13.98 0.76 23.21
N LEU A 122 12.75 0.23 23.27
CA LEU A 122 12.41 -1.05 23.86
C LEU A 122 13.00 -1.21 25.27
N GLN A 123 12.77 -0.24 26.15
CA GLN A 123 13.30 -0.30 27.52
C GLN A 123 12.73 -1.52 28.25
N GLU A 124 13.60 -2.21 28.99
CA GLU A 124 13.25 -3.38 29.77
C GLU A 124 12.22 -3.02 30.85
N GLY A 125 11.09 -3.74 30.87
CA GLY A 125 9.97 -3.41 31.73
C GLY A 125 8.94 -4.53 31.79
N LYS A 126 8.13 -4.52 32.85
CA LYS A 126 7.06 -5.50 33.03
C LYS A 126 5.93 -5.23 32.04
N ILE A 127 5.31 -6.31 31.55
CA ILE A 127 4.12 -6.29 30.70
C ILE A 127 2.91 -6.84 31.47
N SER A 128 1.69 -6.59 31.00
CA SER A 128 0.48 -6.96 31.74
C SER A 128 0.19 -8.46 31.72
N TYR A 129 0.65 -9.16 30.68
CA TYR A 129 0.53 -10.62 30.61
C TYR A 129 1.60 -11.29 31.49
N PRO A 130 1.24 -12.20 32.39
CA PRO A 130 2.22 -13.06 33.06
C PRO A 130 3.00 -13.86 32.01
N VAL A 131 4.33 -13.71 32.03
CA VAL A 131 5.25 -14.44 31.14
C VAL A 131 6.11 -15.38 31.95
N SER A 132 6.25 -16.61 31.46
CA SER A 132 7.15 -17.62 31.98
C SER A 132 7.93 -18.29 30.84
N GLY A 133 9.06 -18.92 31.15
CA GLY A 133 9.87 -19.65 30.16
C GLY A 133 10.42 -18.77 29.04
N LEU A 134 10.56 -17.46 29.26
CA LEU A 134 11.12 -16.54 28.28
C LEU A 134 12.59 -16.89 28.00
N SER A 135 12.89 -17.28 26.78
CA SER A 135 14.24 -17.57 26.31
C SER A 135 14.36 -17.27 24.82
N ALA A 136 15.59 -17.17 24.31
CA ALA A 136 15.80 -17.08 22.87
C ALA A 136 17.08 -17.82 22.45
N THR A 137 17.14 -18.16 21.18
CA THR A 137 18.32 -18.76 20.54
C THR A 137 18.71 -17.96 19.32
N TYR A 138 20.00 -17.90 19.03
CA TYR A 138 20.53 -17.31 17.80
C TYR A 138 21.47 -18.32 17.13
N HIS A 139 21.04 -18.84 15.98
CA HIS A 139 21.80 -19.83 15.22
C HIS A 139 21.45 -19.71 13.73
N ASN A 140 22.41 -19.95 12.83
CA ASN A 140 22.20 -19.85 11.37
C ASN A 140 21.54 -18.55 10.90
N ASN A 141 21.97 -17.40 11.45
CA ASN A 141 21.42 -16.09 11.14
C ASN A 141 19.90 -15.96 11.41
N GLU A 142 19.41 -16.70 12.41
CA GLU A 142 18.01 -16.75 12.78
C GLU A 142 17.87 -16.61 14.29
N VAL A 143 16.92 -15.76 14.70
CA VAL A 143 16.54 -15.58 16.09
C VAL A 143 15.23 -16.29 16.35
N THR A 144 15.17 -17.10 17.40
CA THR A 144 13.93 -17.70 17.88
C THR A 144 13.65 -17.25 19.31
N ILE A 145 12.46 -16.70 19.56
CA ILE A 145 11.99 -16.28 20.88
C ILE A 145 10.95 -17.30 21.36
N PHE A 146 11.17 -17.87 22.55
CA PHE A 146 10.24 -18.78 23.22
C PHE A 146 9.64 -18.07 24.44
N ALA A 147 8.35 -18.23 24.64
CA ALA A 147 7.68 -17.74 25.84
C ALA A 147 6.34 -18.44 26.06
N THR A 148 5.92 -18.51 27.31
CA THR A 148 4.56 -18.89 27.68
C THR A 148 3.88 -17.70 28.33
N LEU A 149 2.82 -17.19 27.68
CA LEU A 149 2.00 -16.09 28.15
C LEU A 149 0.67 -16.60 28.72
N THR A 150 0.15 -15.92 29.73
CA THR A 150 -1.22 -16.16 30.22
C THR A 150 -2.12 -15.00 29.79
N LEU A 151 -3.00 -15.26 28.82
CA LEU A 151 -3.99 -14.33 28.32
C LEU A 151 -5.25 -14.35 29.19
N SER A 152 -6.12 -13.34 29.02
CA SER A 152 -7.44 -13.35 29.65
C SER A 152 -8.28 -14.53 29.16
N ASN A 153 -9.08 -15.11 30.05
CA ASN A 153 -9.97 -16.23 29.70
C ASN A 153 -10.94 -15.82 28.57
N GLY A 154 -11.11 -16.71 27.58
CA GLY A 154 -11.96 -16.47 26.41
C GLY A 154 -11.31 -15.64 25.29
N THR A 155 -10.00 -15.40 25.33
CA THR A 155 -9.29 -14.72 24.24
C THR A 155 -9.16 -15.64 23.02
N THR A 156 -9.98 -15.43 21.99
CA THR A 156 -9.92 -16.24 20.75
C THR A 156 -9.06 -15.61 19.66
N SER A 157 -8.84 -14.29 19.73
CA SER A 157 -8.03 -13.56 18.75
C SER A 157 -7.20 -12.47 19.42
N LEU A 158 -6.08 -12.10 18.81
CA LEU A 158 -5.23 -11.00 19.24
C LEU A 158 -4.60 -10.26 18.06
N VAL A 159 -4.28 -8.98 18.26
CA VAL A 159 -3.38 -8.25 17.37
C VAL A 159 -1.95 -8.51 17.83
N HIS A 160 -1.13 -9.00 16.91
CA HIS A 160 0.31 -9.07 17.13
C HIS A 160 1.08 -8.23 16.10
N VAL A 161 2.29 -7.85 16.47
CA VAL A 161 3.25 -7.13 15.62
C VAL A 161 4.63 -7.75 15.80
N TRP A 162 5.44 -7.73 14.76
CA TRP A 162 6.82 -8.21 14.83
C TRP A 162 7.75 -7.26 14.09
N GLN A 163 8.96 -7.12 14.60
CA GLN A 163 9.95 -6.22 14.04
C GLN A 163 11.37 -6.69 14.33
N ASP A 164 12.29 -6.16 13.52
CA ASP A 164 13.71 -6.16 13.78
C ASP A 164 14.31 -4.78 13.49
N GLY A 165 15.46 -4.50 14.08
CA GLY A 165 16.14 -3.21 13.93
C GLY A 165 17.59 -3.25 14.40
N PHE A 166 18.28 -2.12 14.27
CA PHE A 166 19.67 -2.00 14.69
C PHE A 166 19.79 -1.57 16.14
N LEU A 167 20.90 -1.93 16.77
CA LEU A 167 21.32 -1.38 18.04
C LEU A 167 22.20 -0.14 17.80
N SER A 168 22.17 0.79 18.75
CA SER A 168 23.09 1.91 18.81
C SER A 168 24.52 1.43 19.05
N SER A 169 25.46 2.01 18.31
CA SER A 169 26.88 1.67 18.39
C SER A 169 27.53 2.04 19.71
N SER A 170 26.94 2.97 20.48
CA SER A 170 27.55 3.49 21.73
C SER A 170 27.13 2.73 22.97
N ASP A 171 25.87 2.31 23.05
CA ASP A 171 25.26 1.78 24.29
C ASP A 171 24.44 0.50 24.07
N SER A 172 24.46 -0.06 22.84
CA SER A 172 23.71 -1.27 22.49
C SER A 172 22.19 -1.14 22.73
N THR A 173 21.65 0.08 22.69
CA THR A 173 20.21 0.32 22.84
C THR A 173 19.47 0.07 21.52
N PRO A 174 18.31 -0.60 21.54
CA PRO A 174 17.46 -0.72 20.36
C PRO A 174 17.10 0.63 19.75
N GLN A 175 17.34 0.75 18.44
CA GLN A 175 16.96 1.91 17.63
C GLN A 175 15.65 1.64 16.88
N GLU A 176 15.10 2.69 16.28
CA GLU A 176 13.93 2.62 15.42
C GLU A 176 14.09 1.55 14.32
N HIS A 177 13.01 0.80 14.07
CA HIS A 177 12.98 -0.18 12.98
C HIS A 177 12.82 0.52 11.62
N SER A 178 13.06 -0.21 10.53
CA SER A 178 12.87 0.35 9.19
C SER A 178 11.41 0.77 8.93
N HIS A 179 11.23 1.82 8.12
CA HIS A 179 9.92 2.31 7.67
C HIS A 179 9.53 1.75 6.29
N GLU A 180 10.20 0.72 5.81
CA GLU A 180 9.79 0.03 4.60
C GLU A 180 8.41 -0.61 4.74
N SER A 181 7.75 -0.86 3.61
CA SER A 181 6.41 -1.43 3.60
C SER A 181 6.34 -2.81 4.25
N SER A 182 7.41 -3.61 4.18
CA SER A 182 7.52 -4.91 4.85
C SER A 182 7.42 -4.77 6.36
N HIS A 183 8.16 -3.82 6.93
CA HIS A 183 8.11 -3.49 8.36
C HIS A 183 6.75 -2.90 8.75
N GLN A 184 6.22 -1.93 8.02
CA GLN A 184 4.91 -1.33 8.34
C GLN A 184 3.73 -2.33 8.28
N ASN A 185 3.87 -3.36 7.44
CA ASN A 185 2.87 -4.43 7.28
C ASN A 185 3.16 -5.67 8.16
N SER A 186 4.16 -5.61 9.05
CA SER A 186 4.48 -6.69 10.00
C SER A 186 3.54 -6.68 11.21
N LYS A 187 2.25 -6.80 10.91
CA LYS A 187 1.14 -6.80 11.87
C LYS A 187 -0.06 -7.55 11.30
N GLU A 188 -0.83 -8.22 12.16
CA GLU A 188 -2.13 -8.81 11.79
C GLU A 188 -3.00 -9.09 13.02
N VAL A 189 -4.27 -9.40 12.77
CA VAL A 189 -5.16 -10.03 13.75
C VAL A 189 -5.05 -11.54 13.56
N LEU A 190 -4.60 -12.23 14.60
CA LEU A 190 -4.43 -13.67 14.63
C LEU A 190 -5.56 -14.31 15.44
N ASP A 191 -6.27 -15.25 14.84
CA ASP A 191 -7.18 -16.15 15.55
C ASP A 191 -6.37 -17.34 16.11
N LEU A 192 -6.35 -17.48 17.44
CA LEU A 192 -5.48 -18.42 18.14
C LEU A 192 -5.93 -19.88 18.00
N VAL A 193 -7.21 -20.11 17.68
CA VAL A 193 -7.81 -21.45 17.60
C VAL A 193 -7.73 -21.99 16.18
N SER A 194 -8.13 -21.18 15.20
CA SER A 194 -8.11 -21.56 13.79
C SER A 194 -6.74 -21.37 13.13
N GLY A 195 -5.88 -20.53 13.71
CA GLY A 195 -4.62 -20.10 13.11
C GLY A 195 -4.76 -19.27 11.85
N THR A 196 -5.97 -18.78 11.58
CA THR A 196 -6.23 -17.90 10.46
C THR A 196 -5.92 -16.45 10.83
N SER A 197 -5.37 -15.72 9.86
CA SER A 197 -5.24 -14.27 9.98
C SER A 197 -6.55 -13.67 9.54
N GLN A 198 -7.24 -13.01 10.47
CA GLN A 198 -8.35 -12.15 10.09
C GLN A 198 -7.72 -10.92 9.47
N VAL A 199 -7.65 -10.89 8.14
CA VAL A 199 -7.34 -9.65 7.42
C VAL A 199 -8.39 -8.65 7.88
N SER A 200 -8.01 -7.77 8.80
CA SER A 200 -8.84 -6.63 9.18
C SER A 200 -9.28 -5.99 7.87
N SER A 201 -10.58 -5.87 7.71
CA SER A 201 -11.25 -5.22 6.59
C SER A 201 -10.65 -3.84 6.26
N GLY A 202 -9.89 -3.24 7.19
CA GLY A 202 -9.08 -2.02 7.03
C GLY A 202 -7.82 -2.11 6.15
N ILE A 203 -7.02 -3.18 6.20
CA ILE A 203 -5.74 -3.24 5.44
C ILE A 203 -6.00 -3.44 3.96
N GLY A 204 -6.89 -4.39 3.62
CA GLY A 204 -7.34 -4.60 2.25
C GLY A 204 -8.05 -3.36 1.69
N SER A 205 -8.87 -2.68 2.50
CA SER A 205 -9.58 -1.47 2.06
C SER A 205 -8.67 -0.26 1.86
N ARG A 206 -7.64 -0.06 2.70
CA ARG A 206 -6.65 1.02 2.52
C ARG A 206 -5.79 0.83 1.28
N GLN A 207 -5.25 -0.37 1.07
CA GLN A 207 -4.49 -0.68 -0.15
C GLN A 207 -5.40 -0.54 -1.38
N ARG A 208 -6.64 -1.03 -1.31
CA ARG A 208 -7.63 -0.87 -2.39
C ARG A 208 -7.96 0.59 -2.66
N ARG A 209 -8.10 1.45 -1.65
CA ARG A 209 -8.33 2.91 -1.80
C ARG A 209 -7.12 3.60 -2.45
N ARG A 210 -5.89 3.27 -2.04
CA ARG A 210 -4.65 3.75 -2.68
C ARG A 210 -4.57 3.33 -4.15
N ASN A 211 -4.81 2.04 -4.43
CA ASN A 211 -4.82 1.52 -5.79
C ASN A 211 -5.92 2.20 -6.63
N THR A 212 -7.11 2.41 -6.06
CA THR A 212 -8.24 3.09 -6.73
C THR A 212 -7.88 4.53 -7.07
N HIS A 213 -7.34 5.30 -6.12
CA HIS A 213 -6.85 6.66 -6.36
C HIS A 213 -5.79 6.69 -7.47
N GLY A 214 -4.80 5.78 -7.42
CA GLY A 214 -3.74 5.69 -8.42
C GLY A 214 -4.26 5.39 -9.81
N ILE A 215 -5.14 4.39 -9.95
CA ILE A 215 -5.74 3.99 -11.24
C ILE A 215 -6.61 5.10 -11.82
N LEU A 216 -7.47 5.72 -11.00
CA LEU A 216 -8.34 6.82 -11.47
C LEU A 216 -7.51 8.00 -11.98
N ASN A 217 -6.44 8.38 -11.29
CA ASN A 217 -5.57 9.47 -11.75
C ASN A 217 -4.74 9.10 -12.98
N ALA A 218 -4.26 7.86 -13.08
CA ALA A 218 -3.54 7.39 -14.26
C ALA A 218 -4.43 7.41 -15.52
N ILE A 219 -5.68 6.94 -15.42
CA ILE A 219 -6.64 6.96 -16.52
C ILE A 219 -7.00 8.41 -16.89
N SER A 220 -7.32 9.25 -15.92
CA SER A 220 -7.71 10.64 -16.14
C SER A 220 -6.58 11.48 -16.73
N TRP A 221 -5.52 11.71 -15.95
CA TRP A 221 -4.45 12.65 -16.27
C TRP A 221 -3.38 12.06 -17.18
N GLY A 222 -3.15 10.74 -17.10
CA GLY A 222 -2.11 10.06 -17.89
C GLY A 222 -2.57 9.62 -19.28
N ILE A 223 -3.86 9.33 -19.46
CA ILE A 223 -4.37 8.75 -20.71
C ILE A 223 -5.42 9.66 -21.36
N LEU A 224 -6.54 9.95 -20.69
CA LEU A 224 -7.66 10.67 -21.30
C LEU A 224 -7.32 12.13 -21.62
N MET A 225 -6.78 12.90 -20.66
CA MET A 225 -6.40 14.31 -20.90
C MET A 225 -5.44 14.49 -22.10
N PRO A 226 -4.30 13.76 -22.18
CA PRO A 226 -3.39 13.91 -23.33
C PRO A 226 -4.00 13.43 -24.64
N THR A 227 -4.77 12.34 -24.61
CA THR A 227 -5.43 11.79 -25.82
C THR A 227 -6.42 12.79 -26.40
N GLY A 228 -7.23 13.43 -25.56
CA GLY A 228 -8.16 14.48 -25.96
C GLY A 228 -7.45 15.65 -26.65
N ALA A 229 -6.34 16.12 -26.09
CA ALA A 229 -5.53 17.20 -26.68
C ALA A 229 -4.89 16.80 -28.02
N VAL A 230 -4.37 15.58 -28.13
CA VAL A 230 -3.79 15.03 -29.37
C VAL A 230 -4.84 14.92 -30.48
N ILE A 231 -6.04 14.43 -30.15
CA ILE A 231 -7.17 14.37 -31.10
C ILE A 231 -7.50 15.75 -31.66
N ALA A 232 -7.63 16.75 -30.80
CA ALA A 232 -7.91 18.13 -31.23
C ALA A 232 -6.79 18.73 -32.10
N ARG A 233 -5.54 18.35 -31.83
CA ARG A 233 -4.37 18.84 -32.58
C ARG A 233 -4.25 18.21 -33.97
N TYR A 234 -4.44 16.89 -34.08
CA TYR A 234 -4.12 16.16 -35.31
C TYR A 234 -5.35 15.80 -36.14
N LEU A 235 -6.47 15.41 -35.53
CA LEU A 235 -7.65 14.99 -36.29
C LEU A 235 -8.47 16.15 -36.84
N LYS A 236 -8.34 17.35 -36.25
CA LYS A 236 -8.99 18.58 -36.72
C LYS A 236 -8.58 18.97 -38.16
N VAL A 237 -7.42 18.54 -38.64
CA VAL A 237 -6.88 18.90 -39.96
C VAL A 237 -7.57 18.15 -41.10
N PHE A 238 -8.18 16.98 -40.81
CA PHE A 238 -8.82 16.16 -41.83
C PHE A 238 -10.28 16.55 -42.02
N LYS A 239 -10.65 17.00 -43.23
CA LYS A 239 -12.05 17.32 -43.59
C LYS A 239 -12.99 16.12 -43.43
N SER A 240 -12.50 14.90 -43.62
CA SER A 240 -13.27 13.66 -43.42
C SER A 240 -13.58 13.36 -41.95
N ALA A 241 -12.85 13.97 -41.02
CA ALA A 241 -13.04 13.79 -39.59
C ALA A 241 -13.95 14.86 -38.97
N ASP A 242 -14.49 15.80 -39.75
CA ASP A 242 -15.51 16.74 -39.26
C ASP A 242 -16.90 16.09 -39.36
N PRO A 243 -17.70 16.01 -38.28
CA PRO A 243 -17.50 16.56 -36.93
C PRO A 243 -16.94 15.57 -35.88
N ALA A 244 -16.53 14.36 -36.29
CA ALA A 244 -16.07 13.31 -35.39
C ALA A 244 -14.93 13.73 -34.44
N TRP A 245 -13.91 14.47 -34.92
CA TRP A 245 -12.79 14.92 -34.08
C TRP A 245 -13.26 15.78 -32.90
N PHE A 246 -14.31 16.58 -33.12
CA PHE A 246 -14.88 17.50 -32.13
C PHE A 246 -15.57 16.71 -31.02
N TYR A 247 -16.43 15.75 -31.37
CA TYR A 247 -17.08 14.88 -30.39
C TYR A 247 -16.09 14.00 -29.64
N LEU A 248 -15.09 13.44 -30.32
CA LEU A 248 -14.05 12.63 -29.70
C LEU A 248 -13.22 13.43 -28.69
N HIS A 249 -12.85 14.68 -29.03
CA HIS A 249 -12.18 15.58 -28.10
C HIS A 249 -13.04 15.88 -26.86
N ILE A 250 -14.32 16.24 -27.04
CA ILE A 250 -15.24 16.53 -25.92
C ILE A 250 -15.40 15.33 -25.00
N ILE A 251 -15.68 14.15 -25.56
CA ILE A 251 -15.92 12.94 -24.77
C ILE A 251 -14.68 12.60 -23.95
N CYS A 252 -13.48 12.72 -24.54
CA CYS A 252 -12.23 12.44 -23.87
C CYS A 252 -11.95 13.44 -22.73
N GLN A 253 -12.15 14.75 -22.97
CA GLN A 253 -11.93 15.79 -21.96
C GLN A 253 -12.95 15.71 -20.81
N VAL A 254 -14.24 15.59 -21.13
CA VAL A 254 -15.31 15.52 -20.11
C VAL A 254 -15.16 14.27 -19.25
N SER A 255 -14.86 13.11 -19.86
CA SER A 255 -14.60 11.88 -19.10
C SER A 255 -13.36 11.99 -18.22
N ALA A 256 -12.28 12.64 -18.70
CA ALA A 256 -11.11 12.91 -17.90
C ALA A 256 -11.43 13.74 -16.65
N TYR A 257 -12.18 14.85 -16.78
CA TYR A 257 -12.56 15.66 -15.62
C TYR A 257 -13.39 14.87 -14.59
N ILE A 258 -14.37 14.07 -15.03
CA ILE A 258 -15.22 13.28 -14.13
C ILE A 258 -14.40 12.23 -13.36
N VAL A 259 -13.56 11.47 -14.07
CA VAL A 259 -12.70 10.44 -13.48
C VAL A 259 -11.65 11.10 -12.57
N GLY A 260 -11.07 12.22 -13.00
CA GLY A 260 -10.10 12.99 -12.24
C GLY A 260 -10.66 13.56 -10.93
N LEU A 261 -11.88 14.12 -10.93
CA LEU A 261 -12.55 14.59 -9.71
C LEU A 261 -12.81 13.44 -8.72
N SER A 262 -13.18 12.27 -9.24
CA SER A 262 -13.40 11.06 -8.42
C SER A 262 -12.08 10.54 -7.82
N GLY A 263 -11.01 10.50 -8.64
CA GLY A 263 -9.66 10.17 -8.19
C GLY A 263 -9.12 11.15 -7.16
N PHE A 264 -9.36 12.45 -7.36
CA PHE A 264 -8.99 13.49 -6.40
C PHE A 264 -9.72 13.29 -5.07
N GLY A 265 -11.04 13.12 -5.07
CA GLY A 265 -11.84 12.91 -3.86
C GLY A 265 -11.37 11.71 -3.02
N THR A 266 -11.13 10.57 -3.65
CA THR A 266 -10.59 9.38 -2.96
C THR A 266 -9.18 9.60 -2.38
N GLY A 267 -8.38 10.48 -2.98
CA GLY A 267 -7.07 10.89 -2.46
C GLY A 267 -7.15 11.70 -1.17
N PHE A 268 -8.15 12.59 -1.02
CA PHE A 268 -8.37 13.32 0.23
C PHE A 268 -8.86 12.40 1.33
N GLU A 269 -9.77 11.49 0.99
CA GLU A 269 -10.25 10.49 1.94
C GLU A 269 -9.09 9.63 2.47
N ALA A 270 -8.17 9.22 1.58
CA ALA A 270 -6.96 8.53 1.98
C ALA A 270 -6.06 9.41 2.86
N MET A 271 -5.81 10.67 2.49
CA MET A 271 -4.94 11.57 3.24
C MET A 271 -5.48 11.90 4.65
N GLY A 272 -6.80 11.99 4.81
CA GLY A 272 -7.46 12.21 6.10
C GLY A 272 -7.20 11.10 7.12
N ASP A 273 -7.07 9.86 6.65
CA ASP A 273 -6.75 8.71 7.49
C ASP A 273 -5.28 8.68 7.95
N TYR A 274 -4.36 9.38 7.25
CA TYR A 274 -2.92 9.33 7.51
C TYR A 274 -2.37 10.43 8.42
N VAL A 275 -2.95 11.64 8.38
CA VAL A 275 -2.29 12.84 8.96
C VAL A 275 -2.95 13.32 10.26
N GLY A 276 -4.12 12.79 10.63
CA GLY A 276 -4.79 13.17 11.88
C GLY A 276 -5.14 14.66 11.94
N ASP A 277 -5.05 15.29 13.12
CA ASP A 277 -5.60 16.64 13.34
C ASP A 277 -4.89 17.75 12.54
N ARG A 278 -3.60 17.61 12.21
CA ARG A 278 -2.83 18.61 11.43
C ARG A 278 -3.35 18.78 9.98
N TYR A 279 -4.10 17.80 9.48
CA TYR A 279 -4.70 17.83 8.15
C TYR A 279 -5.97 18.67 8.07
N LYS A 280 -6.73 18.76 9.17
CA LYS A 280 -7.99 19.52 9.19
C LYS A 280 -7.75 21.00 8.91
N ASP A 281 -6.62 21.54 9.35
CA ASP A 281 -6.30 22.96 9.25
C ASP A 281 -6.04 23.43 7.81
N TRP A 282 -5.33 22.63 7.00
CA TRP A 282 -4.92 23.02 5.64
C TRP A 282 -5.72 22.38 4.51
N LYS A 283 -6.49 21.32 4.81
CA LYS A 283 -7.35 20.61 3.84
C LYS A 283 -8.24 21.56 3.04
N HIS A 284 -8.92 22.48 3.71
CA HIS A 284 -9.89 23.36 3.06
C HIS A 284 -9.22 24.37 2.13
N VAL A 285 -8.07 24.91 2.54
CA VAL A 285 -7.27 25.83 1.73
C VAL A 285 -6.75 25.12 0.47
N TYR A 286 -6.18 23.93 0.64
CA TYR A 286 -5.64 23.15 -0.48
C TYR A 286 -6.72 22.71 -1.48
N ILE A 287 -7.87 22.24 -0.99
CA ILE A 287 -9.05 21.95 -1.84
C ILE A 287 -9.52 23.20 -2.57
N GLY A 288 -9.56 24.35 -1.89
CA GLY A 288 -9.95 25.63 -2.47
C GLY A 288 -9.02 26.06 -3.61
N ILE A 289 -7.70 25.95 -3.43
CA ILE A 289 -6.71 26.30 -4.47
C ILE A 289 -6.87 25.41 -5.70
N ILE A 290 -6.94 24.08 -5.53
CA ILE A 290 -7.07 23.17 -6.67
C ILE A 290 -8.43 23.30 -7.33
N GLY A 291 -9.50 23.50 -6.56
CA GLY A 291 -10.84 23.78 -7.08
C GLY A 291 -10.88 25.05 -7.92
N ALA A 292 -10.20 26.12 -7.48
CA ALA A 292 -10.10 27.36 -8.24
C ALA A 292 -9.30 27.17 -9.55
N LEU A 293 -8.15 26.49 -9.50
CA LEU A 293 -7.34 26.19 -10.68
C LEU A 293 -8.11 25.32 -11.70
N GLY A 294 -8.83 24.30 -11.23
CA GLY A 294 -9.69 23.47 -12.06
C GLY A 294 -10.85 24.26 -12.68
N GLY A 295 -11.50 25.13 -11.90
CA GLY A 295 -12.57 25.99 -12.38
C GLY A 295 -12.10 26.97 -13.47
N ILE A 296 -10.92 27.57 -13.30
CA ILE A 296 -10.31 28.44 -14.30
C ILE A 296 -10.01 27.66 -15.59
N ALA A 297 -9.46 26.44 -15.48
CA ALA A 297 -9.17 25.60 -16.64
C ALA A 297 -10.43 25.27 -17.45
N VAL A 298 -11.51 24.83 -16.77
CA VAL A 298 -12.80 24.53 -17.42
C VAL A 298 -13.42 25.79 -18.04
N PHE A 299 -13.31 26.94 -17.38
CA PHE A 299 -13.81 28.20 -17.91
C PHE A 299 -13.07 28.64 -19.19
N LEU A 300 -11.73 28.57 -19.17
CA LEU A 300 -10.92 28.89 -20.34
C LEU A 300 -11.22 27.93 -21.50
N GLU A 301 -11.37 26.64 -21.20
CA GLU A 301 -11.77 25.65 -22.18
C GLU A 301 -13.14 26.04 -22.78
N ALA A 302 -14.19 26.21 -21.98
CA ALA A 302 -15.52 26.64 -22.43
C ALA A 302 -15.50 27.92 -23.30
N TYR A 303 -14.70 28.91 -22.91
CA TYR A 303 -14.53 30.14 -23.67
C TYR A 303 -13.94 29.88 -25.07
N THR A 304 -12.92 29.02 -25.18
CA THR A 304 -12.35 28.65 -26.48
C THR A 304 -13.38 27.94 -27.38
N TRP A 305 -14.26 27.10 -26.81
CA TRP A 305 -15.35 26.45 -27.57
C TRP A 305 -16.35 27.46 -28.13
N ILE A 306 -16.74 28.47 -27.34
CA ILE A 306 -17.65 29.53 -27.80
C ILE A 306 -17.06 30.24 -29.03
N ILE A 307 -15.76 30.53 -29.02
CA ILE A 307 -15.06 31.14 -30.15
C ILE A 307 -15.09 30.22 -31.38
N VAL A 308 -14.76 28.94 -31.20
CA VAL A 308 -14.72 27.96 -32.31
C VAL A 308 -16.11 27.79 -32.95
N LEU A 309 -17.16 27.67 -32.14
CA LEU A 309 -18.53 27.53 -32.63
C LEU A 309 -19.01 28.79 -33.37
N LYS A 310 -18.67 29.98 -32.85
CA LYS A 310 -18.95 31.25 -33.54
C LYS A 310 -18.24 31.33 -34.89
N ARG A 311 -16.96 30.93 -34.97
CA ARG A 311 -16.20 30.92 -36.22
C ARG A 311 -16.81 29.99 -37.27
N LYS A 312 -17.18 28.75 -36.86
CA LYS A 312 -17.82 27.77 -37.75
C LYS A 312 -19.18 28.26 -38.26
N LYS A 313 -19.97 28.94 -37.42
CA LYS A 313 -21.24 29.55 -37.84
C LYS A 313 -21.06 30.66 -38.88
N THR A 314 -19.99 31.45 -38.77
CA THR A 314 -19.68 32.50 -39.76
C THR A 314 -19.20 31.91 -41.09
N GLU A 315 -18.32 30.91 -41.05
CA GLU A 315 -17.84 30.19 -42.26
C GLU A 315 -18.98 29.51 -43.03
N ASN A 316 -19.97 28.91 -42.34
CA ASN A 316 -21.15 28.33 -42.99
C ASN A 316 -22.07 29.38 -43.62
N LYS A 317 -22.17 30.60 -43.06
CA LYS A 317 -23.00 31.67 -43.63
C LYS A 317 -22.40 32.23 -44.92
N THR A 318 -21.07 32.36 -44.98
CA THR A 318 -20.38 32.88 -46.17
C THR A 318 -20.36 31.89 -47.33
N SER A 319 -20.26 30.58 -47.06
CA SER A 319 -20.32 29.55 -48.12
C SER A 319 -21.69 29.46 -48.80
N HIS A 320 -22.80 29.65 -48.07
CA HIS A 320 -24.14 29.71 -48.65
C HIS A 320 -24.42 31.01 -49.43
N ALA A 321 -23.80 32.14 -49.05
CA ALA A 321 -23.96 33.41 -49.76
C ALA A 321 -23.22 33.41 -51.13
N VAL A 322 -22.08 32.72 -51.24
CA VAL A 322 -21.29 32.64 -52.48
C VAL A 322 -21.91 31.70 -53.52
N ASN A 323 -22.68 30.69 -53.11
CA ASN A 323 -23.39 29.78 -54.02
C ASN A 323 -24.74 30.33 -54.55
N GLY A 324 -25.12 31.56 -54.17
CA GLY A 324 -26.45 32.13 -54.43
C GLY A 324 -26.56 33.14 -55.58
N THR A 325 -25.50 33.45 -56.33
CA THR A 325 -25.55 34.49 -57.37
C THR A 325 -25.23 33.97 -58.78
N ASN A 326 -26.29 33.99 -59.60
CA ASN A 326 -26.34 34.12 -61.06
C ASN A 326 -26.37 32.86 -61.93
N GLY A 327 -27.53 32.18 -61.88
CA GLY A 327 -28.15 31.60 -63.07
C GLY A 327 -29.35 32.44 -63.49
N TYR A 328 -29.19 33.30 -64.50
CA TYR A 328 -30.28 33.79 -65.35
C TYR A 328 -29.74 33.91 -66.77
N GLY A 329 -30.09 32.93 -67.60
CA GLY A 329 -30.08 33.10 -69.04
C GLY A 329 -31.44 33.60 -69.50
N SER A 330 -31.45 34.48 -70.49
CA SER A 330 -32.59 34.62 -71.41
C SER A 330 -32.09 35.19 -72.73
N ASN A 331 -32.39 34.43 -73.79
CA ASN A 331 -32.22 34.73 -75.21
C ASN A 331 -32.79 36.10 -75.61
N LEU A 332 -32.05 36.84 -76.45
CA LEU A 332 -32.38 37.20 -77.83
C LEU A 332 -31.19 37.95 -78.45
#